data_AF-A0A2V5QTI8-F1
#
_entry.id   AF-A0A2V5QTI8-F1
#
_cell.length_a   1.000
_cell.length_b   1.000
_cell.length_c   1.000
_cell.angle_alpha   90.00
_cell.angle_beta   90.00
_cell.angle_gamma   90.00
#
_symmetry.space_group_name_H-M   'P 1'
#
loop_
_entity.id
_entity.type
_entity.pdbx_description
1 polymer ?
#
loop_
_entity_poly.entity_id
_entity_poly.type
_entity_poly.pdbx_seq_one_letter_code
_entity_poly.pdbx_strand_id
1 'polypeptide(L)'
;MVAFKEEFPYLRTSSGQLFEFSRDWLHAAITRAADEAGYPSWWLTDHVTESIAFYLQLRNDENVVAFNQLSQTVRYVLNAIGYKEIVPHFAPSPPPISISLLDIARHAGAGYELAFFDLLEKQIAALVATRVDISGFVRFNLA
;
A
#
# COMPACT_ATOMS: atom_id res chain seq x y z
N MET A 1 -12.72 19.21 15.94
CA MET A 1 -11.35 18.71 15.69
C MET A 1 -11.11 18.78 14.19
N VAL A 2 -10.15 19.58 13.76
CA VAL A 2 -9.71 19.62 12.36
C VAL A 2 -8.48 18.71 12.32
N ALA A 3 -8.58 17.55 11.67
CA ALA A 3 -7.44 16.68 11.49
C ALA A 3 -6.47 17.41 10.55
N PHE A 4 -5.26 17.72 11.04
CA PHE A 4 -4.17 18.13 10.17
C PHE A 4 -3.98 17.00 9.16
N LYS A 5 -4.19 17.29 7.88
CA LYS A 5 -3.86 16.38 6.80
C LYS A 5 -2.34 16.25 6.83
N GLU A 6 -1.83 15.21 7.48
CA GLU A 6 -0.42 14.87 7.41
C GLU A 6 -0.13 14.57 5.93
N GLU A 7 0.47 15.54 5.23
CA GLU A 7 0.79 15.42 3.82
C GLU A 7 1.99 14.48 3.66
N PHE A 8 1.71 13.19 3.61
CA PHE A 8 2.69 12.20 3.21
C PHE A 8 2.80 12.15 1.68
N PRO A 9 4.00 11.88 1.14
CA PRO A 9 4.16 11.70 -0.30
C PRO A 9 3.35 10.49 -0.78
N TYR A 10 2.88 10.56 -2.03
CA TYR A 10 2.25 9.41 -2.66
C TYR A 10 3.29 8.33 -2.92
N LEU A 11 2.89 7.08 -2.75
CA LEU A 11 3.74 5.96 -3.04
C LEU A 11 3.43 5.40 -4.42
N ARG A 12 4.46 5.21 -5.24
CA ARG A 12 4.34 4.69 -6.60
C ARG A 12 4.74 3.22 -6.66
N THR A 13 3.82 2.36 -7.05
CA THR A 13 4.13 0.94 -7.32
C THR A 13 4.91 0.78 -8.62
N SER A 14 5.54 -0.38 -8.83
CA SER A 14 6.23 -0.69 -10.10
C SER A 14 5.30 -0.70 -11.31
N SER A 15 3.98 -0.86 -11.11
CA SER A 15 2.96 -0.72 -12.15
C SER A 15 2.59 0.74 -12.47
N GLY A 16 3.15 1.70 -11.73
CA GLY A 16 2.91 3.13 -11.91
C GLY A 16 1.68 3.67 -11.18
N GLN A 17 1.00 2.84 -10.38
CA GLN A 17 -0.12 3.28 -9.56
C GLN A 17 0.38 4.10 -8.37
N LEU A 18 -0.37 5.13 -8.01
CA LEU A 18 -0.12 5.98 -6.85
C LEU A 18 -1.07 5.57 -5.72
N PHE A 19 -0.55 5.45 -4.51
CA PHE A 19 -1.35 5.22 -3.32
C PHE A 19 -0.92 6.14 -2.18
N GLU A 20 -1.87 6.52 -1.34
CA GLU A 20 -1.60 7.34 -0.16
C GLU A 20 -0.89 6.49 0.90
N PHE A 21 0.17 7.02 1.49
CA PHE A 21 0.81 6.38 2.63
C PHE A 21 -0.12 6.38 3.84
N SER A 22 -0.29 5.20 4.45
CA SER A 22 -1.03 5.03 5.70
C SER A 22 -0.10 4.45 6.76
N ARG A 23 -0.02 5.12 7.91
CA ARG A 23 0.71 4.62 9.08
C ARG A 23 0.13 3.29 9.57
N ASP A 24 -1.19 3.15 9.60
CA ASP A 24 -1.87 1.93 10.05
C ASP A 24 -1.53 0.73 9.16
N TRP A 25 -1.44 0.95 7.83
CA TRP A 25 -1.02 -0.07 6.89
C TRP A 25 0.42 -0.54 7.16
N LEU A 26 1.34 0.41 7.33
CA LEU A 26 2.74 0.09 7.62
C LEU A 26 2.89 -0.65 8.96
N HIS A 27 2.22 -0.14 10.00
CA HIS A 27 2.19 -0.76 11.32
C HIS A 27 1.72 -2.22 11.22
N ALA A 28 0.56 -2.46 10.60
CA ALA A 28 0.02 -3.80 10.44
C ALA A 28 0.94 -4.75 9.64
N ALA A 29 1.64 -4.23 8.62
CA ALA A 29 2.61 -4.99 7.86
C ALA A 29 3.84 -5.39 8.71
N ILE A 30 4.36 -4.49 9.53
CA ILE A 30 5.48 -4.76 10.45
C ILE A 30 5.04 -5.73 11.55
N THR A 31 3.86 -5.55 12.14
CA THR A 31 3.32 -6.46 13.17
C THR A 31 3.23 -7.89 12.62
N ARG A 32 2.67 -8.06 11.42
CA ARG A 32 2.56 -9.37 10.78
C ARG A 32 3.93 -10.01 10.54
N ALA A 33 4.88 -9.23 10.03
CA ALA A 33 6.24 -9.73 9.80
C ALA A 33 6.93 -10.14 11.11
N ALA A 34 6.71 -9.39 12.19
CA ALA A 34 7.23 -9.72 13.53
C ALA A 34 6.59 -11.00 14.09
N ASP A 35 5.26 -11.14 13.96
CA ASP A 35 4.52 -12.33 14.38
C ASP A 35 5.02 -13.58 13.63
N GLU A 36 5.21 -13.49 12.31
CA GLU A 36 5.74 -14.58 11.47
C GLU A 36 7.19 -14.95 11.81
N ALA A 37 7.99 -13.96 12.23
CA ALA A 37 9.38 -14.16 12.67
C ALA A 37 9.49 -14.71 14.11
N GLY A 38 8.37 -14.94 14.81
CA GLY A 38 8.35 -15.47 16.18
C GLY A 38 8.46 -14.41 17.28
N TYR A 39 8.18 -13.15 16.96
CA TYR A 39 8.11 -12.02 17.89
C TYR A 39 6.66 -11.52 18.07
N PRO A 40 5.77 -12.29 18.73
CA PRO A 40 4.41 -11.84 18.98
C PRO A 40 4.40 -10.58 19.86
N SER A 41 3.57 -9.60 19.50
CA SER A 41 3.44 -8.34 20.24
C SER A 41 4.76 -7.56 20.37
N TRP A 42 5.52 -7.49 19.27
CA TRP A 42 6.80 -6.81 19.25
C TRP A 42 6.69 -5.30 19.56
N TRP A 43 7.24 -4.90 20.70
CA TRP A 43 7.17 -3.56 21.31
C TRP A 43 7.82 -2.43 20.49
N LEU A 44 8.62 -2.73 19.47
CA LEU A 44 9.27 -1.73 18.62
C LEU A 44 8.47 -1.36 17.37
N THR A 45 7.34 -2.04 17.12
CA THR A 45 6.52 -1.80 15.91
C THR A 45 6.10 -0.33 15.78
N ASP A 46 5.64 0.29 16.87
CA ASP A 46 5.26 1.70 16.91
C ASP A 46 6.43 2.62 16.58
N HIS A 47 7.59 2.37 17.20
CA HIS A 47 8.79 3.16 17.01
C HIS A 47 9.35 3.08 15.58
N VAL A 48 9.33 1.89 14.98
CA VAL A 48 9.77 1.68 13.58
C VAL A 48 8.81 2.37 12.63
N THR A 49 7.50 2.24 12.85
CA THR A 49 6.45 2.89 12.05
C THR A 49 6.62 4.40 12.07
N GLU A 50 6.79 5.00 13.25
CA GLU A 50 6.93 6.46 13.37
C GLU A 50 8.26 6.95 12.76
N SER A 51 9.34 6.19 12.93
CA SER A 51 10.64 6.54 12.32
C SER A 51 10.55 6.59 10.79
N ILE A 52 9.82 5.65 10.18
CA ILE A 52 9.62 5.60 8.73
C ILE A 52 8.65 6.70 8.27
N ALA A 53 7.57 6.94 9.03
CA ALA A 53 6.64 8.03 8.76
C ALA A 53 7.35 9.40 8.79
N PHE A 54 8.19 9.62 9.79
CA PHE A 54 9.01 10.83 9.91
C PHE A 54 10.02 10.96 8.75
N TYR A 55 10.65 9.85 8.36
CA TYR A 55 11.53 9.83 7.18
C TYR A 55 10.80 10.24 5.90
N LEU A 56 9.56 9.77 5.70
CA LEU A 56 8.73 10.13 4.55
C LEU A 56 8.27 11.60 4.60
N GLN A 57 7.94 12.12 5.78
CA GLN A 57 7.60 13.54 5.95
C GLN A 57 8.77 14.46 5.61
N LEU A 58 10.00 14.09 5.98
CA LEU A 58 11.19 14.85 5.64
C LEU A 58 11.49 14.84 4.13
N ARG A 59 11.00 13.83 3.41
CA ARG A 59 11.15 13.64 1.95
C ARG A 59 10.04 14.30 1.13
N ASN A 60 9.12 15.04 1.74
CA ASN A 60 7.92 15.59 1.07
C ASN A 60 8.22 16.56 -0.11
N ASP A 61 9.47 17.03 -0.28
CA ASP A 61 9.87 17.75 -1.50
C ASP A 61 9.74 16.88 -2.77
N GLU A 62 9.87 15.55 -2.62
CA GLU A 62 9.58 14.56 -3.65
C GLU A 62 8.13 14.06 -3.45
N ASN A 63 7.17 14.74 -4.06
CA ASN A 63 5.72 14.46 -3.99
C ASN A 63 5.32 12.99 -4.29
N VAL A 64 6.25 12.19 -4.82
CA VAL A 64 6.07 10.76 -5.13
C VAL A 64 7.32 9.95 -4.72
N VAL A 65 7.15 8.94 -3.87
CA VAL A 65 8.20 8.00 -3.44
C VAL A 65 7.92 6.61 -4.01
N ALA A 66 8.94 5.89 -4.49
CA ALA A 66 8.75 4.53 -5.02
C ALA A 66 8.45 3.52 -3.89
N PHE A 67 7.49 2.60 -4.10
CA PHE A 67 7.15 1.52 -3.18
C PHE A 67 8.37 0.69 -2.79
N ASN A 68 9.19 0.35 -3.80
CA ASN A 68 10.40 -0.45 -3.60
C ASN A 68 11.41 0.26 -2.69
N GLN A 69 11.50 1.60 -2.79
CA GLN A 69 12.37 2.39 -1.94
C GLN A 69 11.88 2.41 -0.50
N LEU A 70 10.57 2.58 -0.28
CA LEU A 70 9.99 2.43 1.06
C LEU A 70 10.29 1.05 1.66
N SER A 71 10.04 -0.01 0.89
CA SER A 71 10.30 -1.39 1.31
C SER A 71 11.77 -1.61 1.71
N GLN A 72 12.71 -1.08 0.91
CA GLN A 72 14.14 -1.11 1.22
C GLN A 72 14.47 -0.32 2.49
N THR A 73 13.88 0.86 2.69
CA THR A 73 14.07 1.66 3.91
C THR A 73 13.61 0.89 5.14
N VAL A 74 12.43 0.26 5.10
CA VAL A 74 11.95 -0.54 6.24
C VAL A 74 12.90 -1.68 6.55
N ARG A 75 13.34 -2.42 5.53
CA ARG A 75 14.31 -3.53 5.69
C ARG A 75 15.64 -3.04 6.24
N TYR A 76 16.10 -1.88 5.80
CA TYR A 76 17.32 -1.26 6.32
C TYR A 76 17.17 -0.90 7.80
N VAL A 77 16.06 -0.26 8.18
CA VAL A 77 15.77 0.09 9.58
C VAL A 77 15.75 -1.17 10.43
N LEU A 78 14.98 -2.20 10.06
CA LEU A 78 14.90 -3.48 10.76
C LEU A 78 16.27 -4.13 10.96
N ASN A 79 17.13 -4.10 9.93
CA ASN A 79 18.50 -4.62 10.03
C ASN A 79 19.37 -3.75 10.97
N ALA A 80 19.26 -2.42 10.88
CA ALA A 80 20.04 -1.48 11.69
C ALA A 80 19.72 -1.58 13.19
N ILE A 81 18.47 -1.89 13.56
CA ILE A 81 18.06 -2.13 14.95
C ILE A 81 18.31 -3.57 15.43
N GLY A 82 18.90 -4.42 14.58
CA GLY A 82 19.32 -5.78 14.94
C GLY A 82 18.29 -6.89 14.71
N TYR A 83 17.16 -6.61 14.06
CA TYR A 83 16.06 -7.55 13.81
C TYR A 83 16.05 -8.03 12.36
N LYS A 84 17.18 -8.60 11.93
CA LYS A 84 17.37 -9.18 10.59
C LYS A 84 16.45 -10.38 10.33
N GLU A 85 15.97 -11.03 11.38
CA GLU A 85 15.05 -12.17 11.33
C GLU A 85 13.67 -11.75 10.84
N ILE A 86 13.26 -10.50 11.05
CA ILE A 86 11.96 -9.96 10.60
C ILE A 86 11.99 -9.59 9.10
N VAL A 87 13.16 -9.20 8.59
CA VAL A 87 13.38 -8.76 7.20
C VAL A 87 12.84 -9.72 6.14
N PRO A 88 13.08 -11.05 6.18
CA PRO A 88 12.55 -11.98 5.18
C PRO A 88 11.02 -12.13 5.24
N HIS A 89 10.41 -11.93 6.41
CA HIS A 89 8.96 -11.98 6.61
C HIS A 89 8.27 -10.65 6.29
N PHE A 90 9.05 -9.58 6.11
CA PHE A 90 8.53 -8.30 5.68
C PHE A 90 8.19 -8.32 4.17
N ALA A 91 6.99 -8.82 3.90
CA ALA A 91 6.30 -8.77 2.62
C ALA A 91 5.14 -7.77 2.72
N PRO A 92 5.40 -6.45 2.64
CA PRO A 92 4.33 -5.47 2.62
C PRO A 92 3.49 -5.73 1.36
N SER A 93 2.31 -6.30 1.53
CA SER A 93 1.34 -6.33 0.44
C SER A 93 0.99 -4.86 0.16
N PRO A 94 1.07 -4.40 -1.11
CA PRO A 94 0.49 -3.11 -1.43
C PRO A 94 -0.97 -3.08 -0.93
N PRO A 95 -1.47 -1.92 -0.49
CA PRO A 95 -2.84 -1.80 -0.01
C PRO A 95 -3.80 -2.35 -1.08
N PRO A 96 -4.93 -2.97 -0.65
CA PRO A 96 -5.83 -3.67 -1.56
C PRO A 96 -6.27 -2.74 -2.70
N ILE A 97 -6.08 -3.22 -3.94
CA ILE A 97 -6.48 -2.48 -5.13
C ILE A 97 -8.00 -2.32 -5.06
N SER A 98 -8.44 -1.06 -4.99
CA SER A 98 -9.84 -0.70 -4.94
C SER A 98 -10.26 -0.24 -6.32
N ILE A 99 -11.22 -0.95 -6.92
CA ILE A 99 -11.85 -0.54 -8.18
C ILE A 99 -13.11 0.25 -7.81
N SER A 100 -13.15 1.52 -8.18
CA SER A 100 -14.33 2.37 -8.00
C SER A 100 -15.38 2.00 -9.04
N LEU A 101 -16.43 1.30 -8.62
CA LEU A 101 -17.54 0.94 -9.51
C LEU A 101 -18.33 2.18 -9.97
N LEU A 102 -18.35 3.24 -9.16
CA LEU A 102 -18.99 4.51 -9.50
C LEU A 102 -18.27 5.21 -10.67
N ASP A 103 -16.95 5.19 -10.70
CA ASP A 103 -16.19 5.78 -11.80
C ASP A 103 -16.37 4.98 -13.09
N ILE A 104 -16.47 3.65 -12.99
CA ILE A 104 -16.80 2.79 -14.14
C ILE A 104 -18.21 3.10 -14.64
N ALA A 105 -19.20 3.25 -13.76
CA ALA A 105 -20.55 3.63 -14.14
C ALA A 105 -20.60 5.01 -14.80
N ARG A 106 -19.84 5.99 -14.29
CA ARG A 106 -19.72 7.32 -14.91
C ARG A 106 -19.05 7.27 -16.28
N HIS A 107 -18.01 6.47 -16.45
CA HIS A 107 -17.32 6.29 -17.74
C HIS A 107 -18.16 5.50 -18.76
N ALA A 108 -18.95 4.53 -18.30
CA ALA A 108 -19.94 3.83 -19.13
C ALA A 108 -21.07 4.76 -19.60
N GLY A 109 -21.31 5.87 -18.88
CA GLY A 109 -22.32 6.88 -19.20
C GLY A 109 -23.75 6.33 -19.07
N ALA A 110 -24.69 6.84 -19.87
CA ALA A 110 -26.04 6.28 -20.00
C ALA A 110 -26.09 4.97 -20.82
N GLY A 111 -24.92 4.34 -21.04
CA GLY A 111 -24.81 3.07 -21.74
C GLY A 111 -25.39 1.92 -20.90
N TYR A 112 -26.08 1.00 -21.57
CA TYR A 112 -26.61 -0.24 -21.01
C TYR A 112 -25.57 -0.95 -20.11
N GLU A 113 -26.06 -1.72 -19.14
CA GLU A 113 -25.28 -2.51 -18.16
C GLU A 113 -24.13 -3.32 -18.79
N LEU A 114 -24.28 -3.77 -20.04
CA LEU A 114 -23.23 -4.45 -20.80
C LEU A 114 -21.95 -3.61 -21.01
N ALA A 115 -22.06 -2.31 -21.24
CA ALA A 115 -20.90 -1.43 -21.40
C ALA A 115 -20.14 -1.27 -20.08
N PHE A 116 -20.85 -1.28 -18.96
CA PHE A 116 -20.26 -1.29 -17.63
C PHE A 116 -19.48 -2.60 -17.39
N PHE A 117 -20.06 -3.75 -17.72
CA PHE A 117 -19.38 -5.04 -17.55
C PHE A 117 -18.14 -5.18 -18.43
N ASP A 118 -18.17 -4.69 -19.67
CA ASP A 118 -17.00 -4.70 -20.56
C ASP A 118 -15.85 -3.82 -20.03
N LEU A 119 -16.16 -2.63 -19.48
CA LEU A 119 -15.15 -1.78 -18.84
C LEU A 119 -14.60 -2.38 -17.55
N LEU A 120 -15.47 -3.00 -16.74
CA LEU A 120 -15.06 -3.70 -15.53
C LEU A 120 -14.16 -4.90 -15.86
N GLU A 121 -14.53 -5.70 -16.86
CA GLU A 121 -13.75 -6.84 -17.34
C GLU A 121 -12.37 -6.40 -17.84
N LYS A 122 -12.30 -5.33 -18.63
CA LYS A 122 -11.02 -4.77 -19.10
C LYS A 122 -10.13 -4.31 -17.95
N GLN A 123 -10.68 -3.66 -16.92
CA GLN A 123 -9.90 -3.27 -15.75
C GLN A 123 -9.43 -4.48 -14.95
N ILE A 124 -10.30 -5.46 -14.69
CA ILE A 124 -9.92 -6.69 -13.99
C ILE A 124 -8.86 -7.45 -14.79
N ALA A 125 -9.04 -7.60 -16.10
CA ALA A 125 -8.08 -8.26 -16.97
C ALA A 125 -6.73 -7.53 -17.00
N ALA A 126 -6.71 -6.19 -17.01
CA ALA A 126 -5.49 -5.42 -16.89
C ALA A 126 -4.78 -5.66 -15.54
N LEU A 127 -5.53 -5.68 -14.44
CA LEU A 127 -4.98 -5.98 -13.11
C LEU A 127 -4.44 -7.41 -13.02
N VAL A 128 -5.15 -8.38 -13.61
CA VAL A 128 -4.74 -9.80 -13.64
C VAL A 128 -3.56 -10.03 -14.57
N ALA A 129 -3.47 -9.32 -15.69
CA ALA A 129 -2.35 -9.39 -16.63
C ALA A 129 -1.09 -8.70 -16.08
N THR A 130 -1.24 -7.71 -15.21
CA THR A 130 -0.14 -7.06 -14.46
C THR A 130 0.33 -7.94 -13.30
N ARG A 131 0.46 -9.26 -13.54
CA ARG A 131 0.73 -10.35 -12.59
C ARG A 131 2.16 -10.28 -12.02
N VAL A 132 2.52 -9.18 -11.37
CA VAL A 132 3.74 -9.03 -10.59
C VAL A 132 3.34 -8.59 -9.18
N ASP A 133 3.50 -9.51 -8.23
CA ASP A 133 3.55 -9.29 -6.77
C ASP A 133 2.29 -8.71 -6.10
N ILE A 134 1.13 -9.31 -6.34
CA ILE A 134 -0.07 -8.96 -5.59
C ILE A 134 -0.72 -10.21 -5.02
N SER A 135 -0.21 -10.65 -3.87
CA SER A 135 -0.97 -11.45 -2.89
C SER A 135 -2.04 -10.59 -2.18
N GLY A 136 -2.59 -9.58 -2.87
CA GLY A 136 -3.50 -8.57 -2.33
C GLY A 136 -4.93 -8.82 -2.79
N PHE A 137 -5.85 -8.80 -1.82
CA PHE A 137 -7.29 -8.90 -2.03
C PHE A 137 -7.80 -7.73 -2.92
N VAL A 138 -8.52 -8.03 -3.99
CA VAL A 138 -9.30 -7.03 -4.74
C VAL A 138 -10.56 -6.71 -3.93
N ARG A 139 -10.77 -5.45 -3.56
CA ARG A 139 -12.01 -5.00 -2.92
C ARG A 139 -12.84 -4.19 -3.90
N PHE A 140 -14.08 -4.62 -4.10
CA PHE A 140 -15.09 -3.85 -4.83
C PHE A 140 -15.84 -2.97 -3.82
N ASN A 141 -15.77 -1.65 -4.00
CA ASN A 141 -16.57 -0.72 -3.21
C ASN A 141 -17.72 -0.20 -4.07
N LEU A 142 -18.94 -0.47 -3.61
CA LEU A 142 -20.13 0.32 -3.93
C LEU A 142 -20.25 1.34 -2.80
N ALA A 143 -20.10 2.62 -3.13
CA ALA A 143 -20.54 3.68 -2.22
C ALA A 143 -22.07 3.69 -2.17
#